data_AF-A0A4R5D605-F1
#
_entry.id   AF-A0A4R5D605-F1
#
_cell.length_a   1.000
_cell.length_b   1.000
_cell.length_c   1.000
_cell.angle_alpha   90.00
_cell.angle_beta   90.00
_cell.angle_gamma   90.00
#
_symmetry.space_group_name_H-M   'P 1'
#
loop_
_entity.id
_entity.type
_entity.pdbx_description
1 polymer ?
#
loop_
_entity_poly.entity_id
_entity_poly.type
_entity_poly.pdbx_seq_one_letter_code
_entity_poly.pdbx_strand_id
1 'polypeptide(L)'
;MSALPKYRETQLKLRAYIAEHGLRAGDQLPPEAELAEVFGVGRLSLREAIKGLETVGVVRTRHGGGTYVEPFSFAPILENLPYAFQVEGRDLLNLLELRAALEEGLIARASEWIRRRDVEELRGIATAMGAEGCTPDEHAALDRRFHRRLYEPLDNPLVSQVIDLFWEMFNRLHRATVAQPSTPAELARMHLDIVDAVAAQSGEVEAMCRHFENIRTRL
;
A
#
# COMPACT_ATOMS: atom_id res chain seq x y z
N MET A 1 1.61 -11.26 36.17
CA MET A 1 1.46 -11.33 34.70
C MET A 1 0.10 -11.94 34.41
N SER A 2 -0.83 -11.19 33.84
CA SER A 2 -2.19 -11.68 33.53
C SER A 2 -2.13 -12.69 32.38
N ALA A 3 -2.81 -13.83 32.51
CA ALA A 3 -2.92 -14.80 31.41
C ALA A 3 -3.61 -14.16 30.21
N LEU A 4 -3.09 -14.39 29.01
CA LEU A 4 -3.74 -13.91 27.79
C LEU A 4 -5.15 -14.50 27.67
N PRO A 5 -6.13 -13.75 27.15
CA PRO A 5 -7.43 -14.32 26.83
C PRO A 5 -7.28 -15.55 25.92
N LYS A 6 -8.06 -16.60 26.15
CA LYS A 6 -7.94 -17.90 25.43
C LYS A 6 -7.90 -17.75 23.91
N TYR A 7 -8.67 -16.84 23.34
CA TYR A 7 -8.65 -16.60 21.89
C TYR A 7 -7.29 -16.10 21.40
N ARG A 8 -6.56 -15.26 22.16
CA ARG A 8 -5.22 -14.78 21.79
C ARG A 8 -4.18 -15.89 21.84
N GLU A 9 -4.26 -16.79 22.81
CA GLU A 9 -3.41 -17.98 22.84
C GLU A 9 -3.66 -18.85 21.59
N THR A 10 -4.94 -19.04 21.23
CA THR A 10 -5.31 -19.78 20.03
C THR A 10 -4.82 -19.10 18.74
N GLN A 11 -4.80 -17.76 18.67
CA GLN A 11 -4.19 -17.04 17.53
C GLN A 11 -2.69 -17.32 17.40
N LEU A 12 -1.96 -17.37 18.51
CA LEU A 12 -0.54 -17.70 18.51
C LEU A 12 -0.32 -19.14 18.04
N LYS A 13 -1.13 -20.10 18.50
CA LYS A 13 -1.10 -21.50 18.04
C LYS A 13 -1.37 -21.61 16.54
N LEU A 14 -2.36 -20.87 16.02
CA LEU A 14 -2.69 -20.91 14.60
C LEU A 14 -1.57 -20.31 13.73
N ARG A 15 -0.92 -19.21 14.18
CA ARG A 15 0.26 -18.65 13.50
C ARG A 15 1.45 -19.60 13.52
N ALA A 16 1.71 -20.24 14.66
CA ALA A 16 2.75 -21.25 14.78
C ALA A 16 2.48 -22.43 13.84
N TYR A 17 1.23 -22.92 13.80
CA TYR A 17 0.82 -23.98 12.88
C TYR A 17 1.10 -23.62 11.42
N ILE A 18 0.70 -22.42 10.97
CA ILE A 18 0.99 -21.92 9.61
C ILE A 18 2.50 -21.97 9.32
N ALA A 19 3.32 -21.47 10.25
CA ALA A 19 4.77 -21.44 10.07
C ALA A 19 5.40 -22.84 10.07
N GLU A 20 5.02 -23.70 11.02
CA GLU A 20 5.54 -25.07 11.17
C GLU A 20 5.19 -25.96 9.97
N HIS A 21 4.02 -25.76 9.38
CA HIS A 21 3.57 -26.53 8.21
C HIS A 21 3.97 -25.87 6.88
N GLY A 22 4.68 -24.73 6.93
CA GLY A 22 5.14 -24.02 5.73
C GLY A 22 4.02 -23.54 4.83
N LEU A 23 2.83 -23.28 5.38
CA LEU A 23 1.66 -22.85 4.61
C LEU A 23 1.90 -21.46 4.05
N ARG A 24 1.63 -21.31 2.75
CA ARG A 24 1.81 -20.09 1.97
C ARG A 24 0.47 -19.44 1.69
N ALA A 25 0.52 -18.19 1.25
CA ALA A 25 -0.66 -17.49 0.76
C ALA A 25 -1.40 -18.33 -0.30
N GLY A 26 -2.71 -18.52 -0.10
CA GLY A 26 -3.56 -19.37 -0.92
C GLY A 26 -3.75 -20.79 -0.38
N ASP A 27 -2.91 -21.26 0.55
CA ASP A 27 -3.07 -22.60 1.14
C ASP A 27 -4.26 -22.65 2.09
N GLN A 28 -4.95 -23.79 2.11
CA GLN A 28 -6.10 -24.04 2.96
C GLN A 28 -5.66 -24.57 4.32
N LEU A 29 -6.19 -23.98 5.40
CA LEU A 29 -6.07 -24.54 6.74
C LEU A 29 -6.99 -25.75 6.90
N PRO A 30 -6.64 -26.70 7.79
CA PRO A 30 -7.55 -27.79 8.15
C PRO A 30 -8.91 -27.27 8.65
N PRO A 31 -9.97 -28.09 8.56
CA PRO A 31 -11.28 -27.75 9.10
C PRO A 31 -11.23 -27.29 10.56
N GLU A 32 -12.11 -26.34 10.94
CA GLU A 32 -12.16 -25.82 12.31
C GLU A 32 -12.29 -26.91 13.38
N ALA A 33 -13.03 -27.99 13.09
CA ALA A 33 -13.19 -29.10 14.02
C ALA A 33 -11.85 -29.80 14.31
N GLU A 34 -11.04 -30.04 13.27
CA GLU A 34 -9.72 -30.67 13.39
C GLU A 34 -8.73 -29.76 14.10
N LEU A 35 -8.68 -28.47 13.73
CA LEU A 35 -7.83 -27.49 14.42
C LEU A 35 -8.17 -27.34 15.90
N ALA A 36 -9.46 -27.41 16.27
CA ALA A 36 -9.90 -27.33 17.66
C ALA A 36 -9.38 -28.53 18.48
N GLU A 37 -9.39 -29.73 17.89
CA GLU A 37 -8.84 -30.94 18.49
C GLU A 37 -7.32 -30.87 18.61
N VAL A 38 -6.62 -30.47 17.53
CA VAL A 38 -5.15 -30.32 17.49
C VAL A 38 -4.67 -29.33 18.56
N PHE A 39 -5.37 -28.22 18.76
CA PHE A 39 -4.97 -27.20 19.73
C PHE A 39 -5.50 -27.42 21.15
N GLY A 40 -6.39 -28.40 21.35
CA GLY A 40 -7.06 -28.65 22.62
C GLY A 40 -7.94 -27.48 23.09
N VAL A 41 -8.59 -26.77 22.15
CA VAL A 41 -9.40 -25.57 22.44
C VAL A 41 -10.86 -25.79 22.06
N GLY A 42 -11.77 -25.06 22.73
CA GLY A 42 -13.18 -25.08 22.35
C GLY A 42 -13.42 -24.43 20.98
N ARG A 43 -14.38 -24.96 20.21
CA ARG A 43 -14.76 -24.45 18.87
C ARG A 43 -15.04 -22.94 18.85
N LEU A 44 -15.67 -22.41 19.90
CA LEU A 44 -15.94 -20.98 20.04
C LEU A 44 -14.63 -20.16 20.08
N SER A 45 -13.64 -20.59 20.86
CA SER A 45 -12.36 -19.90 20.98
C SER A 45 -11.56 -19.96 19.67
N LEU A 46 -11.63 -21.07 18.95
CA LEU A 46 -11.01 -21.18 17.62
C LEU A 46 -11.66 -20.22 16.62
N ARG A 47 -12.99 -20.15 16.58
CA ARG A 47 -13.69 -19.20 15.70
C ARG A 47 -13.33 -17.76 16.02
N GLU A 48 -13.22 -17.39 17.29
CA GLU A 48 -12.78 -16.04 17.67
C GLU A 48 -11.34 -15.77 17.24
N ALA A 49 -10.45 -16.77 17.37
CA ALA A 49 -9.08 -16.64 16.92
C ALA A 49 -8.97 -16.47 15.40
N ILE A 50 -9.69 -17.28 14.62
CA ILE A 50 -9.78 -17.18 13.15
C ILE A 50 -10.33 -15.81 12.76
N LYS A 51 -11.45 -15.38 13.34
CA LYS A 51 -12.03 -14.05 13.08
C LYS A 51 -11.04 -12.93 13.37
N GLY A 52 -10.34 -12.98 14.50
CA GLY A 52 -9.36 -11.95 14.83
C GLY A 52 -8.14 -11.97 13.90
N LEU A 53 -7.73 -13.15 13.40
CA LEU A 53 -6.67 -13.26 12.39
C LEU A 53 -7.13 -12.81 11.00
N GLU A 54 -8.41 -13.00 10.69
CA GLU A 54 -9.05 -12.47 9.49
C GLU A 54 -9.13 -10.95 9.52
N THR A 55 -9.45 -10.34 10.67
CA THR A 55 -9.43 -8.87 10.86
C THR A 55 -8.06 -8.26 10.57
N VAL A 56 -6.97 -8.97 10.90
CA VAL A 56 -5.60 -8.48 10.64
C VAL A 56 -5.01 -9.05 9.33
N GLY A 57 -5.83 -9.66 8.48
CA GLY A 57 -5.44 -10.10 7.14
C GLY A 57 -4.48 -11.28 7.08
N VAL A 58 -4.41 -12.13 8.11
CA VAL A 58 -3.56 -13.34 8.11
C VAL A 58 -4.25 -14.50 7.42
N VAL A 59 -5.57 -14.60 7.56
CA VAL A 59 -6.39 -15.64 6.93
C VAL A 59 -7.69 -15.05 6.38
N ARG A 60 -8.38 -15.79 5.51
CA ARG A 60 -9.72 -15.45 5.04
C ARG A 60 -10.60 -16.69 4.97
N THR A 61 -11.82 -16.59 5.47
CA THR A 61 -12.82 -17.65 5.40
C THR A 61 -13.68 -17.47 4.16
N ARG A 62 -13.75 -18.50 3.30
CA ARG A 62 -14.65 -18.51 2.13
C ARG A 62 -15.90 -19.30 2.47
N HIS A 63 -17.08 -18.74 2.16
CA HIS A 63 -18.34 -19.41 2.45
C HIS A 63 -18.40 -20.78 1.78
N GLY A 64 -18.60 -21.84 2.57
CA GLY A 64 -18.59 -23.23 2.09
C GLY A 64 -17.24 -23.78 1.62
N GLY A 65 -16.17 -22.96 1.64
CA GLY A 65 -14.86 -23.31 1.07
C GLY A 65 -13.73 -23.48 2.09
N GLY A 66 -13.93 -23.17 3.37
CA GLY A 66 -12.90 -23.27 4.42
C GLY A 66 -12.09 -21.98 4.61
N THR A 67 -11.02 -22.07 5.41
CA THR A 67 -10.16 -20.93 5.76
C THR A 67 -8.82 -21.04 5.04
N TYR A 68 -8.35 -19.94 4.47
CA TYR A 68 -7.15 -19.88 3.64
C TYR A 68 -6.16 -18.85 4.21
N VAL A 69 -4.87 -19.09 4.04
CA VAL A 69 -3.82 -18.10 4.38
C VAL A 69 -3.84 -16.98 3.34
N GLU A 70 -3.82 -15.73 3.79
CA GLU A 70 -3.82 -14.56 2.90
C GLU A 70 -2.37 -14.10 2.61
N PRO A 71 -2.12 -13.48 1.44
CA PRO A 71 -0.87 -12.79 1.20
C PRO A 71 -0.74 -11.58 2.15
N PHE A 72 0.50 -11.23 2.51
CA PHE A 72 0.76 -10.02 3.28
C PHE A 72 0.20 -8.79 2.55
N SER A 73 -0.47 -7.92 3.31
CA SER A 73 -1.06 -6.68 2.82
C SER A 73 -1.18 -5.66 3.95
N PHE A 74 -0.97 -4.38 3.63
CA PHE A 74 -1.23 -3.27 4.54
C PHE A 74 -2.71 -2.84 4.59
N ALA A 75 -3.61 -3.48 3.83
CA ALA A 75 -5.03 -3.12 3.78
C ALA A 75 -5.70 -3.03 5.16
N PRO A 76 -5.49 -3.98 6.11
CA PRO A 76 -6.06 -3.85 7.45
C PRO A 76 -5.58 -2.62 8.21
N ILE A 77 -4.33 -2.18 8.00
CA ILE A 77 -3.79 -0.97 8.62
C ILE A 77 -4.50 0.26 8.04
N LEU A 78 -4.68 0.31 6.72
CA LEU A 78 -5.38 1.40 6.03
C LEU A 78 -6.85 1.51 6.43
N GLU A 79 -7.53 0.40 6.65
CA GLU A 79 -8.94 0.38 7.09
C GLU A 79 -9.11 0.97 8.49
N ASN A 80 -8.14 0.74 9.38
CA ASN A 80 -8.18 1.22 10.76
C ASN A 80 -7.56 2.62 10.95
N LEU A 81 -6.87 3.13 9.93
CA LEU A 81 -6.18 4.41 9.96
C LEU A 81 -7.05 5.60 10.43
N PRO A 82 -8.31 5.77 9.99
CA PRO A 82 -9.16 6.90 10.40
C PRO A 82 -9.42 6.97 11.91
N TYR A 83 -9.27 5.84 12.61
CA TYR A 83 -9.46 5.75 14.06
C TYR A 83 -8.14 5.90 14.83
N ALA A 84 -7.01 5.60 14.19
CA ALA A 84 -5.68 5.69 14.79
C ALA A 84 -5.08 7.10 14.67
N PHE A 85 -5.40 7.83 13.60
CA PHE A 85 -4.95 9.19 13.36
C PHE A 85 -6.05 10.20 13.72
N GLN A 86 -5.93 10.85 14.88
CA GLN A 86 -6.59 12.14 15.09
C GLN A 86 -5.76 13.18 14.36
N VAL A 87 -6.14 13.45 13.11
CA VAL A 87 -5.35 14.23 12.16
C VAL A 87 -5.08 15.63 12.71
N GLU A 88 -3.84 15.89 13.10
CA GLU A 88 -3.33 17.24 13.32
C GLU A 88 -2.69 17.75 12.02
N GLY A 89 -2.72 19.06 11.76
CA GLY A 89 -2.24 19.62 10.48
C GLY A 89 -0.77 19.30 10.12
N ARG A 90 0.07 18.86 11.08
CA ARG A 90 1.46 18.43 10.83
C ARG A 90 1.56 17.03 10.23
N ASP A 91 0.54 16.18 10.36
CA ASP A 91 0.60 14.79 9.94
C ASP A 91 0.72 14.64 8.42
N LEU A 92 0.10 15.56 7.66
CA LEU A 92 0.16 15.55 6.20
C LEU A 92 1.58 15.82 5.68
N LEU A 93 2.28 16.79 6.28
CA LEU A 93 3.67 17.11 5.94
C LEU A 93 4.62 15.98 6.35
N ASN A 94 4.42 15.39 7.53
CA ASN A 94 5.21 14.24 7.99
C ASN A 94 5.04 13.04 7.03
N LEU A 95 3.82 12.78 6.55
CA LEU A 95 3.56 11.70 5.58
C LEU A 95 4.16 11.99 4.21
N LEU A 96 4.07 13.24 3.75
CA LEU A 96 4.71 13.65 2.51
C LEU A 96 6.23 13.47 2.59
N GLU A 97 6.85 13.82 3.72
CA GLU A 97 8.28 13.63 3.96
C GLU A 97 8.69 12.15 3.92
N LEU A 98 7.93 11.26 4.58
CA LEU A 98 8.19 9.82 4.54
C LEU A 98 8.06 9.24 3.13
N ARG A 99 7.02 9.64 2.39
CA ARG A 99 6.82 9.22 1.01
C ARG A 99 7.96 9.73 0.12
N ALA A 100 8.32 11.00 0.24
CA ALA A 100 9.41 11.61 -0.50
C ALA A 100 10.73 10.88 -0.27
N ALA A 101 11.12 10.64 0.98
CA ALA A 101 12.36 9.93 1.31
C ALA A 101 12.43 8.53 0.69
N LEU A 102 11.31 7.79 0.68
CA LEU A 102 11.24 6.46 0.07
C LEU A 102 11.37 6.52 -1.45
N GLU A 103 10.61 7.40 -2.08
CA GLU A 103 10.54 7.51 -3.53
C GLU A 103 11.83 8.10 -4.14
N GLU A 104 12.33 9.19 -3.57
CA GLU A 104 13.62 9.80 -3.95
C GLU A 104 14.80 8.84 -3.74
N GLY A 105 14.78 8.06 -2.66
CA GLY A 105 15.84 7.08 -2.36
C GLY A 105 15.83 5.85 -3.27
N LEU A 106 14.70 5.52 -3.90
CA LEU A 106 14.55 4.33 -4.73
C LEU A 106 14.56 4.61 -6.24
N ILE A 107 14.28 5.85 -6.66
CA ILE A 107 14.03 6.14 -8.08
C ILE A 107 15.25 5.87 -8.98
N ALA A 108 16.46 6.19 -8.52
CA ALA A 108 17.68 5.92 -9.28
C ALA A 108 17.90 4.42 -9.51
N ARG A 109 17.64 3.60 -8.47
CA ARG A 109 17.72 2.15 -8.61
C ARG A 109 16.60 1.62 -9.50
N ALA A 110 15.39 2.18 -9.41
CA ALA A 110 14.26 1.75 -10.22
C ALA A 110 14.50 2.07 -11.72
N SER A 111 15.10 3.23 -12.03
CA SER A 111 15.37 3.66 -13.41
C SER A 111 16.35 2.75 -14.15
N GLU A 112 17.26 2.06 -13.44
CA GLU A 112 18.15 1.04 -14.03
C GLU A 112 17.38 -0.12 -14.69
N TRP A 113 16.16 -0.43 -14.21
CA TRP A 113 15.34 -1.56 -14.67
C TRP A 113 14.17 -1.14 -15.58
N ILE A 114 13.95 0.17 -15.73
CA ILE A 114 12.90 0.73 -16.57
C ILE A 114 13.30 0.60 -18.04
N ARG A 115 12.48 -0.11 -18.81
CA ARG A 115 12.66 -0.32 -20.24
C ARG A 115 11.80 0.64 -21.04
N ARG A 116 12.07 0.73 -22.34
CA ARG A 116 11.32 1.58 -23.28
C ARG A 116 9.80 1.42 -23.17
N ARG A 117 9.28 0.19 -23.07
CA ARG A 117 7.84 -0.07 -22.89
C ARG A 117 7.28 0.55 -21.61
N ASP A 118 8.08 0.55 -20.55
CA ASP A 118 7.69 1.05 -19.23
C ASP A 118 7.67 2.59 -19.28
N VAL A 119 8.63 3.22 -19.97
CA VAL A 119 8.63 4.67 -20.27
C VAL A 119 7.41 5.08 -21.09
N GLU A 120 7.07 4.33 -22.13
CA GLU A 120 5.89 4.60 -22.97
C GLU A 120 4.59 4.53 -22.14
N GLU A 121 4.47 3.54 -21.24
CA GLU A 121 3.35 3.45 -20.32
C GLU A 121 3.30 4.61 -19.33
N LEU A 122 4.42 4.93 -18.68
CA LEU A 122 4.53 6.05 -17.73
C LEU A 122 4.17 7.39 -18.39
N ARG A 123 4.65 7.63 -19.62
CA ARG A 123 4.30 8.82 -20.40
C ARG A 123 2.81 8.87 -20.71
N GLY A 124 2.19 7.73 -21.03
CA GLY A 124 0.75 7.64 -21.26
C GLY A 124 -0.05 8.01 -20.01
N ILE A 125 0.35 7.48 -18.85
CA ILE A 125 -0.28 7.81 -17.56
C ILE A 125 -0.14 9.30 -17.24
N ALA A 126 1.08 9.86 -17.33
CA ALA A 126 1.35 11.27 -17.07
C ALA A 126 0.57 12.20 -18.01
N THR A 127 0.43 11.82 -19.28
CA THR A 127 -0.35 12.59 -20.26
C THR A 127 -1.85 12.56 -19.94
N ALA A 128 -2.38 11.41 -19.52
CA ALA A 128 -3.78 11.27 -19.16
C ALA A 128 -4.19 12.15 -17.97
N MET A 129 -3.27 12.45 -17.05
CA MET A 129 -3.50 13.37 -15.93
C MET A 129 -3.83 14.80 -16.38
N GLY A 130 -3.33 15.20 -17.55
CA GLY A 130 -3.52 16.53 -18.12
C GLY A 130 -4.62 16.60 -19.17
N ALA A 131 -5.37 15.50 -19.37
CA ALA A 131 -6.45 15.46 -20.33
C ALA A 131 -7.58 16.43 -19.93
N GLU A 132 -8.16 17.08 -20.94
CA GLU A 132 -9.36 17.90 -20.73
C GLU A 132 -10.48 17.05 -20.15
N GLY A 133 -11.11 17.53 -19.07
CA GLY A 133 -12.17 16.81 -18.37
C GLY A 133 -11.70 15.76 -17.35
N CYS A 134 -10.39 15.61 -17.13
CA CYS A 134 -9.87 14.74 -16.06
C CYS A 134 -10.38 15.22 -14.68
N THR A 135 -11.17 14.37 -14.03
CA THR A 135 -11.73 14.65 -12.71
C THR A 135 -10.67 14.50 -11.61
N PRO A 136 -10.86 15.10 -10.42
CA PRO A 136 -9.94 14.93 -9.30
C PRO A 136 -9.72 13.45 -8.89
N ASP A 137 -10.76 12.62 -8.95
CA ASP A 137 -10.66 11.20 -8.60
C ASP A 137 -9.92 10.40 -9.68
N GLU A 138 -10.13 10.70 -10.96
CA GLU A 138 -9.36 10.11 -12.05
C GLU A 138 -7.89 10.52 -11.97
N HIS A 139 -7.61 11.80 -11.69
CA HIS A 139 -6.26 12.30 -11.48
C HIS A 139 -5.58 11.55 -10.34
N ALA A 140 -6.25 11.42 -9.19
CA ALA A 140 -5.73 10.67 -8.04
C ALA A 140 -5.45 9.19 -8.41
N ALA A 141 -6.35 8.53 -9.14
CA ALA A 141 -6.13 7.16 -9.58
C ALA A 141 -4.91 7.03 -10.53
N LEU A 142 -4.73 8.00 -11.44
CA LEU A 142 -3.59 8.06 -12.34
C LEU A 142 -2.28 8.35 -11.60
N ASP A 143 -2.28 9.27 -10.62
CA ASP A 143 -1.14 9.59 -9.76
C ASP A 143 -0.66 8.36 -9.01
N ARG A 144 -1.57 7.67 -8.32
CA ARG A 144 -1.25 6.40 -7.67
C ARG A 144 -0.63 5.39 -8.63
N ARG A 145 -1.25 5.21 -9.81
CA ARG A 145 -0.78 4.26 -10.81
C ARG A 145 0.62 4.63 -11.31
N PHE A 146 0.89 5.92 -11.55
CA PHE A 146 2.18 6.42 -12.00
C PHE A 146 3.29 6.07 -11.01
N HIS A 147 3.10 6.48 -9.74
CA HIS A 147 4.09 6.23 -8.70
C HIS A 147 4.30 4.73 -8.48
N ARG A 148 3.24 3.93 -8.37
CA ARG A 148 3.38 2.47 -8.27
C ARG A 148 4.16 1.87 -9.44
N ARG A 149 3.91 2.34 -10.67
CA ARG A 149 4.51 1.81 -11.89
C ARG A 149 6.01 2.09 -11.99
N LEU A 150 6.48 3.23 -11.47
CA LEU A 150 7.90 3.58 -11.42
C LEU A 150 8.73 2.52 -10.69
N TYR A 151 8.22 1.97 -9.59
CA TYR A 151 9.00 1.06 -8.73
C TYR A 151 8.67 -0.42 -8.92
N GLU A 152 7.67 -0.75 -9.73
CA GLU A 152 7.35 -2.14 -10.10
C GLU A 152 8.55 -2.92 -10.70
N PRO A 153 9.44 -2.32 -11.50
CA PRO A 153 10.63 -3.00 -12.03
C PRO A 153 11.63 -3.47 -10.96
N LEU A 154 11.55 -2.99 -9.72
CA LEU A 154 12.40 -3.47 -8.61
C LEU A 154 12.07 -4.91 -8.19
N ASP A 155 10.97 -5.48 -8.68
CA ASP A 155 10.49 -6.82 -8.34
C ASP A 155 10.42 -7.07 -6.82
N ASN A 156 10.07 -6.01 -6.09
CA ASN A 156 9.91 -6.04 -4.64
C ASN A 156 8.47 -5.63 -4.28
N PRO A 157 7.58 -6.61 -4.04
CA PRO A 157 6.19 -6.33 -3.71
C PRO A 157 6.00 -5.45 -2.47
N LEU A 158 6.96 -5.42 -1.54
CA LEU A 158 6.89 -4.56 -0.36
C LEU A 158 7.02 -3.07 -0.74
N VAL A 159 7.84 -2.75 -1.75
CA VAL A 159 8.01 -1.36 -2.20
C VAL A 159 6.70 -0.81 -2.75
N SER A 160 6.08 -1.50 -3.71
CA SER A 160 4.79 -1.06 -4.27
C SER A 160 3.69 -0.97 -3.21
N GLN A 161 3.69 -1.90 -2.24
CA GLN A 161 2.71 -1.90 -1.15
C GLN A 161 2.90 -0.71 -0.18
N VAL A 162 4.14 -0.36 0.15
CA VAL A 162 4.43 0.78 1.03
C VAL A 162 4.17 2.12 0.32
N ILE A 163 4.48 2.22 -0.97
CA ILE A 163 4.15 3.40 -1.77
C ILE A 163 2.63 3.59 -1.84
N ASP A 164 1.90 2.52 -2.14
CA ASP A 164 0.43 2.55 -2.14
C ASP A 164 -0.15 2.94 -0.77
N LEU A 165 0.45 2.43 0.32
CA LEU A 165 0.08 2.77 1.70
C LEU A 165 0.22 4.27 1.94
N PHE A 166 1.41 4.85 1.72
CA PHE A 166 1.63 6.27 1.96
C PHE A 166 0.81 7.15 1.03
N TRP A 167 0.62 6.74 -0.23
CA TRP A 167 -0.25 7.44 -1.17
C TRP A 167 -1.70 7.52 -0.66
N GLU A 168 -2.26 6.37 -0.24
CA GLU A 168 -3.65 6.30 0.23
C GLU A 168 -3.83 7.12 1.51
N MET A 169 -2.87 7.07 2.43
CA MET A 169 -2.87 7.89 3.63
C MET A 169 -2.85 9.38 3.29
N PHE A 170 -1.90 9.81 2.46
CA PHE A 170 -1.76 11.21 2.06
C PHE A 170 -3.04 11.72 1.38
N ASN A 171 -3.56 10.99 0.39
CA ASN A 171 -4.72 11.44 -0.39
C ASN A 171 -6.02 11.48 0.43
N ARG A 172 -6.18 10.60 1.43
CA ARG A 172 -7.31 10.67 2.37
C ARG A 172 -7.27 11.94 3.22
N LEU A 173 -6.09 12.30 3.72
CA LEU A 173 -5.91 13.49 4.57
C LEU A 173 -5.97 14.79 3.77
N HIS A 174 -5.34 14.80 2.59
CA HIS A 174 -5.29 15.95 1.69
C HIS A 174 -6.67 16.39 1.19
N ARG A 175 -7.55 15.44 0.81
CA ARG A 175 -8.93 15.74 0.40
C ARG A 175 -9.76 16.47 1.46
N ALA A 176 -9.39 16.35 2.73
CA ALA A 176 -10.06 17.06 3.82
C ALA A 176 -9.54 18.49 4.03
N THR A 177 -8.42 18.89 3.40
CA THR A 177 -7.65 20.08 3.81
C THR A 177 -7.37 21.11 2.71
N VAL A 178 -7.30 20.75 1.42
CA VAL A 178 -6.73 21.67 0.41
C VAL A 178 -7.75 22.46 -0.42
N ALA A 179 -7.44 23.75 -0.60
CA ALA A 179 -8.26 24.78 -1.24
C ALA A 179 -7.69 25.33 -2.57
N GLN A 180 -6.50 24.92 -3.02
CA GLN A 180 -5.86 25.48 -4.23
C GLN A 180 -5.78 24.46 -5.39
N PRO A 181 -6.45 24.72 -6.52
CA PRO A 181 -6.36 23.87 -7.70
C PRO A 181 -5.08 24.16 -8.49
N SER A 182 -4.27 23.12 -8.78
CA SER A 182 -3.31 23.15 -9.89
C SER A 182 -4.05 22.86 -11.20
N THR A 183 -3.55 23.39 -12.31
CA THR A 183 -4.14 23.03 -13.62
C THR A 183 -3.75 21.60 -13.99
N PRO A 184 -4.63 20.85 -14.69
CA PRO A 184 -4.29 19.50 -15.18
C PRO A 184 -2.99 19.47 -16.00
N ALA A 185 -2.72 20.51 -16.79
CA ALA A 185 -1.51 20.64 -17.59
C ALA A 185 -0.24 20.74 -16.75
N GLU A 186 -0.27 21.48 -15.64
CA GLU A 186 0.86 21.57 -14.70
C GLU A 186 1.13 20.23 -14.02
N LEU A 187 0.07 19.54 -13.57
CA LEU A 187 0.18 18.23 -12.94
C LEU A 187 0.78 17.20 -13.88
N ALA A 188 0.34 17.16 -15.14
CA ALA A 188 0.91 16.31 -16.17
C ALA A 188 2.39 16.63 -16.44
N ARG A 189 2.73 17.92 -16.53
CA ARG A 189 4.11 18.36 -16.78
C ARG A 189 5.07 17.88 -15.69
N MET A 190 4.70 18.00 -14.42
CA MET A 190 5.53 17.55 -13.29
C MET A 190 5.87 16.05 -13.39
N HIS A 191 4.91 15.23 -13.80
CA HIS A 191 5.13 13.80 -13.98
C HIS A 191 5.94 13.48 -15.24
N LEU A 192 5.71 14.20 -16.34
CA LEU A 192 6.48 14.05 -17.57
C LEU A 192 7.97 14.36 -17.36
N ASP A 193 8.30 15.36 -16.53
CA ASP A 193 9.70 15.68 -16.19
C ASP A 193 10.40 14.49 -15.50
N ILE A 194 9.69 13.75 -14.65
CA ILE A 194 10.19 12.51 -14.03
C ILE A 194 10.40 11.44 -15.11
N VAL A 195 9.44 11.25 -16.01
CA VAL A 195 9.54 10.26 -17.10
C VAL A 195 10.74 10.56 -17.99
N ASP A 196 10.97 11.82 -18.33
CA ASP A 196 12.09 12.25 -19.17
C ASP A 196 13.44 11.99 -18.47
N ALA A 197 13.54 12.29 -17.17
CA ALA A 197 14.74 12.01 -16.38
C ALA A 197 15.02 10.51 -16.27
N VAL A 198 14.00 9.71 -15.98
CA VAL A 198 14.08 8.24 -15.90
C VAL A 198 14.47 7.62 -17.24
N ALA A 199 13.90 8.12 -18.35
CA ALA A 199 14.24 7.64 -19.68
C ALA A 199 15.68 7.99 -20.08
N ALA A 200 16.20 9.13 -19.62
CA ALA A 200 17.57 9.54 -19.83
C ALA A 200 18.58 8.89 -18.86
N GLN A 201 18.09 8.19 -17.83
CA GLN A 201 18.87 7.71 -16.69
C GLN A 201 19.77 8.81 -16.09
N SER A 202 19.22 10.02 -16.02
CA SER A 202 19.96 11.21 -15.58
C SER A 202 19.00 12.23 -14.98
N GLY A 203 19.23 12.58 -13.71
CA GLY A 203 18.49 13.63 -13.01
C GLY A 203 17.18 13.17 -12.37
N GLU A 204 16.98 11.87 -12.19
CA GLU A 204 15.74 11.27 -11.70
C GLU A 204 15.44 11.68 -10.26
N VAL A 205 16.47 11.67 -9.42
CA VAL A 205 16.35 12.06 -8.01
C VAL A 205 15.96 13.53 -7.94
N GLU A 206 16.63 14.41 -8.69
CA GLU A 206 16.33 15.84 -8.73
C GLU A 206 14.91 16.12 -9.27
N ALA A 207 14.47 15.36 -10.28
CA ALA A 207 13.11 15.46 -10.80
C ALA A 207 12.07 15.07 -9.73
N MET A 208 12.32 13.98 -8.99
CA MET A 208 11.43 13.52 -7.92
C MET A 208 11.42 14.49 -6.72
N CYS A 209 12.58 15.01 -6.31
CA CYS A 209 12.66 16.03 -5.26
C CYS A 209 11.85 17.29 -5.63
N ARG A 210 11.98 17.77 -6.88
CA ARG A 210 11.17 18.91 -7.36
C ARG A 210 9.68 18.59 -7.36
N HIS A 211 9.29 17.37 -7.74
CA HIS A 211 7.90 16.94 -7.69
C HIS A 211 7.33 17.01 -6.27
N PHE A 212 8.04 16.50 -5.25
CA PHE A 212 7.57 16.57 -3.87
C PHE A 212 7.60 18.00 -3.28
N GLU A 213 8.58 18.83 -3.65
CA GLU A 213 8.59 20.25 -3.27
C GLU A 213 7.40 21.02 -3.82
N ASN A 214 7.02 20.74 -5.07
CA ASN A 214 5.82 21.30 -5.68
C ASN A 214 4.53 20.91 -4.92
N ILE A 215 4.46 19.69 -4.38
CA ILE A 215 3.34 19.28 -3.53
C ILE A 215 3.39 20.02 -2.20
N ARG A 216 4.56 20.05 -1.54
CA ARG A 216 4.77 20.69 -0.23
C ARG A 216 4.38 22.16 -0.21
N THR A 217 4.73 22.90 -1.26
CA THR A 217 4.41 24.34 -1.38
C THR A 217 2.92 24.64 -1.54
N ARG A 218 2.08 23.63 -1.79
CA ARG A 218 0.62 23.75 -1.99
C ARG A 218 -0.21 23.29 -0.79
N LEU A 219 0.44 22.69 0.22
CA LEU A 219 -0.18 22.27 1.48
C LEU A 219 -0.29 23.45 2.45
#